data_AF-A0A964EEK7-F1
#
_entry.id   AF-A0A964EEK7-F1
#
_cell.length_a   1.000
_cell.length_b   1.000
_cell.length_c   1.000
_cell.angle_alpha   90.00
_cell.angle_beta   90.00
_cell.angle_gamma   90.00
#
_symmetry.space_group_name_H-M   'P 1'
#
loop_
_entity.id
_entity.type
_entity.pdbx_description
1 polymer ?
#
loop_
_entity_poly.entity_id
_entity_poly.type
_entity_poly.pdbx_seq_one_letter_code
_entity_poly.pdbx_strand_id
1 'polypeptide(L)'
;MNLHDIRELASTYSLAELDQMISTMATTEAETLLTNPAISERFNTLVKAKTVRELTDSGMSVQDALRELGGRMRRGIGRERS
;
A
#
# COMPACT_ATOMS: atom_id res chain seq x y z
N MET A 1 -8.41 -2.15 -6.99
CA MET A 1 -7.09 -2.65 -6.50
C MET A 1 -6.32 -3.21 -7.68
N ASN A 2 -5.32 -2.47 -8.15
CA ASN A 2 -4.44 -2.93 -9.21
C ASN A 2 -3.21 -3.61 -8.60
N LEU A 3 -3.17 -4.95 -8.64
CA LEU A 3 -2.03 -5.73 -8.13
C LEU A 3 -0.75 -5.48 -8.94
N HIS A 4 -0.89 -5.10 -10.21
CA HIS A 4 0.24 -4.75 -11.06
C HIS A 4 1.00 -3.55 -10.49
N ASP A 5 0.27 -2.48 -10.19
CA ASP A 5 0.85 -1.22 -9.69
C ASP A 5 1.49 -1.41 -8.31
N ILE A 6 0.84 -2.17 -7.42
CA ILE A 6 1.38 -2.51 -6.09
C ILE A 6 2.73 -3.21 -6.23
N ARG A 7 2.81 -4.21 -7.12
CA ARG A 7 4.02 -4.98 -7.37
C ARG A 7 5.12 -4.09 -7.96
N GLU A 8 4.77 -3.27 -8.94
CA GLU A 8 5.71 -2.38 -9.62
C GLU A 8 6.31 -1.38 -8.64
N LEU A 9 5.48 -0.67 -7.86
CA LEU A 9 5.93 0.29 -6.86
C LEU A 9 6.82 -0.37 -5.79
N ALA A 10 6.44 -1.54 -5.27
CA ALA A 10 7.23 -2.26 -4.27
C ALA A 10 8.58 -2.78 -4.79
N SER A 11 8.68 -3.00 -6.10
CA SER A 11 9.91 -3.46 -6.75
C SER A 11 10.82 -2.29 -7.13
N THR A 12 10.23 -1.15 -7.50
CA THR A 12 10.95 0.03 -7.99
C THR A 12 11.50 0.89 -6.85
N TYR A 13 10.72 1.07 -5.78
CA TYR A 13 11.05 2.00 -4.70
C TYR A 13 11.46 1.25 -3.44
N SER A 14 12.43 1.81 -2.73
CA SER A 14 12.81 1.37 -1.39
C SER A 14 11.71 1.69 -0.37
N LEU A 15 11.80 1.04 0.81
CA LEU A 15 10.85 1.30 1.89
C LEU A 15 10.83 2.77 2.32
N ALA A 16 12.01 3.40 2.40
CA ALA A 16 12.15 4.80 2.79
C ALA A 16 11.53 5.75 1.75
N GLU A 17 11.68 5.48 0.45
CA GLU A 17 11.06 6.28 -0.61
C GLU A 17 9.54 6.17 -0.57
N LEU A 18 9.00 4.96 -0.39
CA LEU A 18 7.56 4.75 -0.25
C LEU A 18 7.00 5.50 0.98
N ASP A 19 7.71 5.47 2.11
CA ASP A 19 7.34 6.23 3.30
C ASP A 19 7.32 7.75 3.07
N GLN A 20 8.32 8.26 2.36
CA GLN A 20 8.39 9.67 2.02
C GLN A 20 7.24 10.08 1.09
N MET A 21 6.90 9.25 0.09
CA MET A 21 5.79 9.51 -0.84
C MET A 21 4.44 9.54 -0.10
N ILE A 22 4.20 8.55 0.77
CA ILE A 22 2.99 8.47 1.60
C ILE A 22 2.88 9.70 2.50
N SER A 23 3.96 10.05 3.20
CA SER A 23 3.99 11.20 4.11
C SER A 23 3.77 12.53 3.37
N THR A 24 4.33 12.65 2.17
CA THR A 24 4.14 13.84 1.32
C THR A 24 2.68 13.96 0.90
N MET A 25 2.07 12.91 0.35
CA MET A 25 0.65 12.96 -0.03
C MET A 25 -0.27 13.22 1.17
N ALA A 26 0.01 12.60 2.33
CA ALA A 26 -0.78 12.81 3.55
C ALA A 26 -0.75 14.26 4.05
N THR A 27 0.33 15.00 3.77
CA THR A 27 0.49 16.40 4.20
C THR A 27 0.05 17.40 3.14
N THR A 28 0.42 17.19 1.87
CA THR A 28 0.14 18.14 0.78
C THR A 28 -1.24 17.98 0.17
N GLU A 29 -1.84 16.79 0.27
CA GLU A 29 -3.13 16.47 -0.34
C GLU A 29 -4.17 16.04 0.71
N ALA A 30 -3.99 16.41 1.99
CA ALA A 30 -4.81 15.96 3.10
C ALA A 30 -6.33 16.12 2.87
N GLU A 31 -6.77 17.31 2.44
CA GLU A 31 -8.18 17.59 2.14
C GLU A 31 -8.67 16.84 0.88
N THR A 32 -7.79 16.68 -0.09
CA THR A 32 -8.09 16.00 -1.36
C THR A 32 -8.15 14.48 -1.20
N LEU A 33 -7.40 13.89 -0.27
CA LEU A 33 -7.46 12.47 0.07
C LEU A 33 -8.85 12.06 0.58
N LEU A 34 -9.54 12.97 1.26
CA LEU A 34 -10.89 12.75 1.80
C LEU A 34 -12.00 12.94 0.76
N THR A 35 -11.76 13.77 -0.25
CA THR A 35 -12.80 14.25 -1.17
C THR A 35 -12.63 13.74 -2.60
N ASN A 36 -11.44 13.27 -2.97
CA ASN A 36 -11.12 12.77 -4.31
C ASN A 36 -10.80 11.26 -4.30
N PRO A 37 -11.71 10.42 -4.85
CA PRO A 37 -11.52 8.97 -4.90
C PRO A 37 -10.25 8.54 -5.63
N ALA A 38 -9.83 9.25 -6.68
CA ALA A 38 -8.65 8.87 -7.47
C ALA A 38 -7.35 9.09 -6.68
N ILE A 39 -7.27 10.18 -5.91
CA ILE A 39 -6.11 10.44 -5.03
C ILE A 39 -6.11 9.44 -3.86
N SER A 40 -7.28 9.18 -3.27
CA SER A 40 -7.44 8.16 -2.23
C SER A 40 -7.02 6.77 -2.70
N GLU A 41 -7.37 6.36 -3.93
CA GLU A 41 -6.93 5.07 -4.49
C GLU A 41 -5.41 5.02 -4.71
N ARG A 42 -4.80 6.11 -5.20
CA ARG A 42 -3.34 6.21 -5.35
C ARG A 42 -2.63 6.09 -4.00
N PHE A 43 -3.08 6.81 -2.99
CA PHE A 43 -2.54 6.74 -1.64
C PHE A 43 -2.63 5.32 -1.06
N ASN A 44 -3.81 4.69 -1.18
CA ASN A 44 -4.01 3.31 -0.74
C ASN A 44 -3.09 2.32 -1.50
N THR A 45 -2.79 2.59 -2.76
CA THR A 45 -1.88 1.77 -3.56
C THR A 45 -0.43 1.89 -3.05
N LEU A 46 0.03 3.10 -2.71
CA LEU A 46 1.35 3.32 -2.10
C LEU A 46 1.47 2.62 -0.74
N VAL A 47 0.47 2.74 0.14
CA VAL A 47 0.45 2.06 1.45
C VAL A 47 0.56 0.54 1.29
N LYS A 48 -0.14 -0.03 0.30
CA LYS A 48 -0.06 -1.46 -0.01
C LYS A 48 1.30 -1.86 -0.59
N ALA A 49 1.86 -1.04 -1.49
CA ALA A 49 3.20 -1.27 -2.03
C ALA A 49 4.26 -1.26 -0.93
N LYS A 50 4.17 -0.31 0.02
CA LYS A 50 5.01 -0.26 1.21
C LYS A 50 4.94 -1.57 2.00
N THR A 51 3.73 -2.05 2.27
CA THR A 51 3.52 -3.33 2.99
C THR A 51 4.18 -4.51 2.26
N VAL A 52 4.08 -4.57 0.94
CA VAL A 52 4.73 -5.62 0.14
C VAL A 52 6.26 -5.48 0.23
N ARG A 53 6.78 -4.26 0.15
CA ARG A 53 8.22 -3.99 0.27
C ARG A 53 8.77 -4.45 1.62
N GLU A 54 8.10 -4.12 2.72
CA GLU A 54 8.46 -4.58 4.08
C GLU A 54 8.55 -6.10 4.16
N LEU A 55 7.55 -6.80 3.60
CA LEU A 55 7.53 -8.26 3.56
C LEU A 55 8.69 -8.81 2.74
N THR A 56 8.97 -8.22 1.58
CA THR A 56 10.11 -8.66 0.76
C THR A 56 11.46 -8.39 1.41
N ASP A 57 11.62 -7.27 2.12
CA ASP A 57 12.83 -6.94 2.89
C ASP A 57 13.05 -7.91 4.06
N SER A 58 11.98 -8.51 4.58
CA SER A 58 12.07 -9.58 5.58
C SER A 58 12.44 -10.95 5.01
N GLY A 59 12.68 -11.06 3.69
CA GLY A 59 13.08 -12.29 3.00
C GLY A 59 11.93 -13.05 2.34
N MET A 60 10.71 -12.49 2.30
CA MET A 60 9.57 -13.10 1.62
C MET A 60 9.67 -12.91 0.10
N SER A 61 9.19 -13.89 -0.69
CA SER A 61 9.05 -13.70 -2.14
C SER A 61 7.97 -12.65 -2.43
N VAL A 62 8.09 -11.95 -3.56
CA VAL A 62 7.09 -10.95 -4.00
C VAL A 62 5.69 -11.58 -4.12
N GLN A 63 5.60 -12.83 -4.58
CA GLN A 63 4.32 -13.53 -4.73
C GLN A 63 3.68 -13.84 -3.37
N ASP A 64 4.48 -14.32 -2.42
CA ASP A 64 3.99 -14.60 -1.07
C ASP A 64 3.62 -13.31 -0.33
N ALA A 65 4.37 -12.23 -0.53
CA ALA A 65 4.07 -10.93 0.02
C ALA A 65 2.73 -10.36 -0.48
N LEU A 66 2.44 -10.50 -1.79
CA LEU A 66 1.15 -10.13 -2.37
C LEU A 66 0.01 -11.02 -1.85
N ARG A 67 0.25 -12.32 -1.67
CA ARG A 67 -0.75 -13.24 -1.10
C ARG A 67 -1.04 -12.90 0.36
N GLU A 68 -0.02 -12.61 1.15
CA GLU A 68 -0.15 -12.19 2.54
C GLU A 68 -0.85 -10.83 2.65
N LEU A 69 -0.53 -9.86 1.79
CA LEU A 69 -1.27 -8.60 1.68
C LEU A 69 -2.77 -8.87 1.45
N GLY A 70 -3.11 -9.71 0.47
CA GLY A 70 -4.50 -10.10 0.21
C GLY A 70 -5.15 -10.80 1.42
N GLY A 71 -4.39 -11.59 2.17
CA GLY A 71 -4.82 -12.19 3.44
C GLY A 71 -5.12 -11.13 4.51
N ARG A 72 -4.20 -10.18 4.73
CA ARG A 72 -4.36 -9.06 5.67
C ARG A 72 -5.60 -8.24 5.36
N MET A 73 -5.83 -7.94 4.09
CA MET A 73 -7.01 -7.18 3.66
C MET A 73 -8.31 -7.93 3.98
N ARG A 74 -8.39 -9.23 3.70
CA ARG A 74 -9.56 -10.04 4.07
C ARG A 74 -9.78 -10.12 5.58
N ARG A 75 -8.70 -10.23 6.37
CA ARG A 75 -8.77 -10.25 7.84
C ARG A 75 -9.16 -8.90 8.43
N GLY A 76 -8.71 -7.79 7.81
CA GLY A 76 -9.05 -6.42 8.22
C GLY A 76 -10.51 -6.07 7.95
N ILE A 77 -11.04 -6.44 6.77
CA ILE A 77 -12.45 -6.22 6.39
C ILE A 77 -13.43 -6.96 7.33
N GLY A 78 -12.98 -8.03 8.00
CA GLY A 78 -13.79 -8.77 8.97
C GLY A 78 -13.91 -8.10 10.36
N ARG A 79 -13.10 -7.07 10.67
CA ARG A 79 -13.02 -6.49 12.02
C ARG A 79 -13.88 -5.24 12.24
N GLU A 80 -14.56 -4.75 11.20
CA GLU A 80 -15.47 -3.60 11.27
C GLU A 80 -16.96 -4.02 11.38
N ARG A 81 -17.25 -5.31 11.59
CA ARG A 81 -18.62 -5.84 11.78
C ARG A 81 -18.74 -6.75 13.00
N SER A 82 -18.28 -6.30 14.16
CA SER A 82 -18.52 -6.96 15.45
C SER A 82 -18.87 -5.96 16.52
#